data_AF-A0A671V989-F1
#
_entry.id   AF-A0A671V989-F1
#
_cell.length_a   1.000
_cell.length_b   1.000
_cell.length_c   1.000
_cell.angle_alpha   90.00
_cell.angle_beta   90.00
_cell.angle_gamma   90.00
#
_symmetry.space_group_name_H-M   'P 1'
#
loop_
_entity.id
_entity.type
_entity.pdbx_description
1 polymer ?
#
loop_
_entity_poly.entity_id
_entity_poly.type
_entity_poly.pdbx_seq_one_letter_code
_entity_poly.pdbx_strand_id
1 'polypeptide(L)'
;MDIRGAVDAAVPTNIIAAKAAEVRANLVNWQSYLQSQMISAEDCEFIKKFEVANSEEKQVILTNEGHQCAKTFLNLMAHISKEQTVQYILTLIDDTLQENHQRVSIFFDYAKKTKNTAWSYFLPMLNRQDLFTVHMAARIIAKLAAWGRDLMEGSDLNYYFNWIKSQLSSQNLHGTGPESGSGAGTISPSESSQYVQCVAGCLQLMLRVNEYRFAWVEADGVNCITAVLSNKCGFQLQYQMIFCVWLLAFSPQLCEQLRRYNVVPALSDILQESVKEKVTRIILAAFRNLLEKAAERETKQEYALAMIQCKVLKQLENLEQQKYDDEDITEDIKFLLERLGESVQDLSSFDEYSSELKSGRLEWSPVHKSEKFWRENAVRLNEKNYELLKILTRLLEVSDDPQVIAVAAHDIGEYVRHYPRGKRVIEQLGGKQLVMNHMHHEDQLVRYNALLAVQKLMVHNWEYLGRQLQSTDQQQAPAVAARS
;
A
#
# COMPACT_ATOMS: atom_id res chain seq x y z
N MET A 1 -19.96 1.53 -8.56
CA MET A 1 -19.40 0.28 -9.10
C MET A 1 -19.52 -0.77 -8.02
N ASP A 2 -20.20 -1.86 -8.33
CA ASP A 2 -20.48 -2.96 -7.42
C ASP A 2 -19.18 -3.72 -7.13
N ILE A 3 -18.57 -3.45 -5.96
CA ILE A 3 -17.30 -4.04 -5.49
C ILE A 3 -17.45 -5.58 -5.32
N ARG A 4 -18.67 -6.10 -5.38
CA ARG A 4 -18.99 -7.52 -5.16
C ARG A 4 -18.62 -8.42 -6.34
N GLY A 5 -18.50 -7.89 -7.56
CA GLY A 5 -18.32 -8.71 -8.77
C GLY A 5 -16.87 -8.95 -9.22
N ALA A 6 -15.88 -8.19 -8.70
CA ALA A 6 -14.57 -8.11 -9.36
C ALA A 6 -13.44 -8.93 -8.72
N VAL A 7 -13.64 -9.63 -7.59
CA VAL A 7 -12.53 -10.33 -6.91
C VAL A 7 -12.97 -11.63 -6.24
N ASP A 8 -13.51 -12.54 -7.05
CA ASP A 8 -13.56 -13.97 -6.72
C ASP A 8 -12.23 -14.62 -7.13
N ALA A 9 -11.21 -14.35 -6.32
CA ALA A 9 -9.99 -15.13 -6.34
C ALA A 9 -9.77 -15.67 -4.92
N ALA A 10 -10.02 -16.96 -4.77
CA ALA A 10 -9.61 -17.72 -3.60
C ALA A 10 -8.19 -17.33 -3.20
N VAL A 11 -7.98 -17.07 -1.90
CA VAL A 11 -6.64 -16.85 -1.34
C VAL A 11 -5.80 -18.08 -1.72
N PRO A 12 -4.72 -17.95 -2.52
CA PRO A 12 -3.91 -19.10 -2.89
C PRO A 12 -3.07 -19.50 -1.67
N THR A 13 -3.64 -20.29 -0.77
CA THR A 13 -2.93 -20.90 0.35
C THR A 13 -2.64 -22.35 0.00
N ASN A 14 -1.64 -22.58 -0.85
CA ASN A 14 -1.30 -23.93 -1.34
C ASN A 14 -1.11 -24.92 -0.18
N ILE A 15 -0.48 -24.52 0.93
CA ILE A 15 -0.32 -25.41 2.09
C ILE A 15 -1.58 -25.60 2.92
N ILE A 16 -2.42 -24.57 3.11
CA ILE A 16 -3.66 -24.73 3.90
C ILE A 16 -4.66 -25.56 3.09
N ALA A 17 -4.74 -25.35 1.77
CA ALA A 17 -5.56 -26.16 0.90
C ALA A 17 -5.06 -27.62 0.84
N ALA A 18 -3.75 -27.83 0.75
CA ALA A 18 -3.16 -29.17 0.80
C ALA A 18 -3.42 -29.87 2.15
N LYS A 19 -3.13 -29.20 3.28
CA LYS A 19 -3.42 -29.72 4.62
C LYS A 19 -4.91 -29.95 4.83
N ALA A 20 -5.79 -29.10 4.31
CA ALA A 20 -7.24 -29.34 4.35
C ALA A 20 -7.64 -30.57 3.54
N ALA A 21 -6.98 -30.87 2.42
CA ALA A 21 -7.19 -32.12 1.68
C ALA A 21 -6.72 -33.36 2.47
N GLU A 22 -5.56 -33.28 3.13
CA GLU A 22 -5.05 -34.35 4.00
C GLU A 22 -5.95 -34.58 5.23
N VAL A 23 -6.42 -33.51 5.85
CA VAL A 23 -7.35 -33.56 6.98
C VAL A 23 -8.66 -34.22 6.54
N ARG A 24 -9.20 -33.88 5.37
CA ARG A 24 -10.41 -34.51 4.82
C ARG A 24 -10.27 -36.01 4.58
N ALA A 25 -9.08 -36.48 4.20
CA ALA A 25 -8.82 -37.90 3.99
C ALA A 25 -8.83 -38.72 5.28
N ASN A 26 -8.62 -38.08 6.43
CA ASN A 26 -8.55 -38.73 7.73
C ASN A 26 -9.91 -38.73 8.44
N LEU A 27 -10.74 -39.72 8.12
CA LEU A 27 -12.07 -39.89 8.72
C LEU A 27 -12.00 -40.04 10.25
N VAL A 28 -12.90 -39.34 10.93
CA VAL A 28 -12.98 -39.34 12.39
C VAL A 28 -13.91 -40.45 12.87
N ASN A 29 -13.47 -41.25 13.84
CA ASN A 29 -14.34 -42.25 14.47
C ASN A 29 -15.26 -41.59 15.51
N TRP A 30 -16.38 -41.03 15.08
CA TRP A 30 -17.37 -40.40 15.98
C TRP A 30 -17.96 -41.36 17.04
N GLN A 31 -17.96 -42.67 16.76
CA GLN A 31 -18.50 -43.65 17.70
C GLN A 31 -17.69 -43.73 18.99
N SER A 32 -16.36 -43.57 18.92
CA SER A 32 -15.52 -43.61 20.11
C SER A 32 -15.76 -42.38 21.00
N TYR A 33 -16.01 -41.22 20.41
CA TYR A 33 -16.39 -40.01 21.15
C TYR A 33 -17.76 -40.13 21.83
N LEU A 34 -18.72 -40.77 21.16
CA LEU A 34 -20.03 -41.05 21.75
C LEU A 34 -19.92 -42.04 22.93
N GLN A 35 -19.16 -43.12 22.76
CA GLN A 35 -18.94 -44.12 23.82
C GLN A 35 -18.20 -43.54 25.03
N SER A 36 -17.30 -42.57 24.81
CA SER A 36 -16.58 -41.85 25.88
C SER A 36 -17.38 -40.67 26.46
N GLN A 37 -18.64 -40.49 26.06
CA GLN A 37 -19.53 -39.40 26.51
C GLN A 37 -18.98 -37.98 26.24
N MET A 38 -18.07 -37.84 25.27
CA MET A 38 -17.52 -36.54 24.87
C MET A 38 -18.46 -35.75 23.96
N ILE A 39 -19.39 -36.44 23.30
CA ILE A 39 -20.38 -35.86 22.38
C ILE A 39 -21.76 -36.48 22.63
N SER A 40 -22.82 -35.72 22.35
CA SER A 40 -24.18 -36.23 22.48
C SER A 40 -24.55 -37.21 21.35
N ALA A 41 -25.59 -38.03 21.57
CA ALA A 41 -26.11 -38.90 20.52
C ALA A 41 -26.63 -38.11 19.31
N GLU A 42 -27.27 -36.96 19.57
CA GLU A 42 -27.77 -36.03 18.56
C GLU A 42 -26.64 -35.45 17.70
N ASP A 43 -25.55 -34.98 18.34
CA ASP A 43 -24.37 -34.45 17.64
C ASP A 43 -23.67 -35.53 16.81
N CYS A 44 -23.59 -36.77 17.33
CA CYS A 44 -23.00 -37.91 16.64
C CYS A 44 -23.82 -38.37 15.42
N GLU A 45 -25.15 -38.37 15.53
CA GLU A 45 -26.04 -38.69 14.41
C GLU A 45 -25.96 -37.62 13.32
N PHE A 46 -26.01 -36.34 13.70
CA PHE A 46 -25.93 -35.22 12.77
C PHE A 46 -24.61 -35.24 11.99
N ILE A 47 -23.46 -35.35 12.67
CA ILE A 47 -22.15 -35.26 12.00
C ILE A 47 -21.95 -36.40 11.00
N LYS A 48 -22.35 -37.64 11.35
CA LYS A 48 -22.27 -38.79 10.43
C LYS A 48 -23.17 -38.61 9.21
N LYS A 49 -24.38 -38.08 9.41
CA LYS A 49 -25.31 -37.77 8.31
C LYS A 49 -24.72 -36.68 7.40
N PHE A 50 -24.12 -35.65 7.99
CA PHE A 50 -23.56 -34.51 7.25
C PHE A 50 -22.30 -34.88 6.46
N GLU A 51 -21.45 -35.76 6.98
CA GLU A 51 -20.20 -36.18 6.31
C GLU A 51 -20.44 -36.96 5.02
N VAL A 52 -21.45 -37.83 5.00
CA VAL A 52 -21.77 -38.69 3.84
C VAL A 52 -22.59 -37.94 2.79
N ALA A 53 -23.25 -36.84 3.18
CA ALA A 53 -24.10 -36.06 2.31
C ALA A 53 -23.32 -35.37 1.17
N ASN A 54 -23.89 -35.42 -0.04
CA ASN A 54 -23.40 -34.63 -1.18
C ASN A 54 -23.77 -33.14 -1.04
N SER A 55 -23.34 -32.29 -1.98
CA SER A 55 -23.55 -30.83 -1.91
C SER A 55 -25.04 -30.43 -1.85
N GLU A 56 -25.90 -31.10 -2.62
CA GLU A 56 -27.35 -30.83 -2.65
C GLU A 56 -28.02 -31.29 -1.36
N GLU A 57 -27.66 -32.48 -0.87
CA GLU A 57 -28.14 -33.02 0.40
C GLU A 57 -27.71 -32.15 1.58
N LYS A 58 -26.46 -31.68 1.59
CA LYS A 58 -25.96 -30.73 2.59
C LYS A 58 -26.76 -29.43 2.56
N GLN A 59 -27.10 -28.91 1.38
CA GLN A 59 -27.95 -27.72 1.27
C GLN A 59 -29.33 -27.95 1.91
N VAL A 60 -29.95 -29.10 1.70
CA VAL A 60 -31.23 -29.48 2.34
C VAL A 60 -31.07 -29.61 3.85
N ILE A 61 -30.03 -30.31 4.32
CA ILE A 61 -29.74 -30.48 5.75
C ILE A 61 -29.54 -29.13 6.43
N LEU A 62 -28.73 -28.23 5.84
CA LEU A 62 -28.46 -26.92 6.42
C LEU A 62 -29.69 -26.01 6.44
N THR A 63 -30.58 -26.15 5.46
CA THR A 63 -31.84 -25.38 5.39
C THR A 63 -32.82 -25.85 6.48
N ASN A 64 -32.94 -27.16 6.70
CA ASN A 64 -33.90 -27.74 7.65
C ASN A 64 -33.37 -27.80 9.09
N GLU A 65 -32.08 -28.10 9.25
CA GLU A 65 -31.42 -28.43 10.52
C GLU A 65 -30.26 -27.47 10.84
N GLY A 66 -30.27 -26.24 10.30
CA GLY A 66 -29.19 -25.27 10.49
C GLY A 66 -28.83 -25.01 11.96
N HIS A 67 -29.83 -24.93 12.85
CA HIS A 67 -29.56 -24.77 14.29
C HIS A 67 -28.76 -25.95 14.87
N GLN A 68 -29.11 -27.18 14.49
CA GLN A 68 -28.40 -28.38 14.93
C GLN A 68 -26.99 -28.45 14.33
N CYS A 69 -26.80 -27.97 13.10
CA CYS A 69 -25.49 -27.84 12.47
C CYS A 69 -24.53 -26.97 13.30
N ALA A 70 -24.93 -25.72 13.60
CA ALA A 70 -24.12 -24.83 14.43
C ALA A 70 -23.88 -25.42 15.83
N LYS A 71 -24.92 -25.94 16.49
CA LYS A 71 -24.79 -26.60 17.79
C LYS A 71 -23.76 -27.71 17.76
N THR A 72 -23.88 -28.64 16.81
CA THR A 72 -23.00 -29.80 16.66
C THR A 72 -21.56 -29.34 16.45
N PHE A 73 -21.29 -28.51 15.44
CA PHE A 73 -19.93 -28.05 15.15
C PHE A 73 -19.28 -27.31 16.32
N LEU A 74 -20.01 -26.39 16.96
CA LEU A 74 -19.48 -25.61 18.06
C LEU A 74 -19.24 -26.47 19.32
N ASN A 75 -20.14 -27.40 19.63
CA ASN A 75 -19.96 -28.36 20.73
C ASN A 75 -18.76 -29.28 20.49
N LEU A 76 -18.62 -29.82 19.28
CA LEU A 76 -17.50 -30.69 18.91
C LEU A 76 -16.15 -29.96 19.08
N MET A 77 -16.06 -28.69 18.66
CA MET A 77 -14.84 -27.89 18.86
C MET A 77 -14.57 -27.56 20.33
N ALA A 78 -15.60 -27.37 21.14
CA ALA A 78 -15.47 -27.01 22.55
C ALA A 78 -15.10 -28.21 23.43
N HIS A 79 -15.69 -29.38 23.17
CA HIS A 79 -15.51 -30.57 24.01
C HIS A 79 -14.34 -31.45 23.57
N ILE A 80 -14.01 -31.48 22.28
CA ILE A 80 -12.95 -32.35 21.77
C ILE A 80 -11.61 -31.60 21.78
N SER A 81 -10.65 -32.13 22.55
CA SER A 81 -9.28 -31.61 22.61
C SER A 81 -8.34 -32.24 21.56
N LYS A 82 -8.71 -33.39 20.98
CA LYS A 82 -7.89 -34.08 19.96
C LYS A 82 -7.73 -33.18 18.73
N GLU A 83 -6.49 -32.79 18.46
CA GLU A 83 -6.12 -31.83 17.42
C GLU A 83 -6.66 -32.20 16.04
N GLN A 84 -6.41 -33.42 15.57
CA GLN A 84 -6.88 -33.91 14.27
C GLN A 84 -8.41 -33.78 14.10
N THR A 85 -9.19 -33.99 15.16
CA THR A 85 -10.65 -33.85 15.10
C THR A 85 -11.07 -32.38 15.03
N VAL A 86 -10.38 -31.49 15.76
CA VAL A 86 -10.65 -30.05 15.67
C VAL A 86 -10.28 -29.49 14.30
N GLN A 87 -9.13 -29.90 13.74
CA GLN A 87 -8.75 -29.57 12.36
C GLN A 87 -9.82 -29.99 11.36
N TYR A 88 -10.35 -31.21 11.52
CA TYR A 88 -11.41 -31.74 10.68
C TYR A 88 -12.70 -30.93 10.76
N ILE A 89 -13.16 -30.62 11.98
CA ILE A 89 -14.37 -29.80 12.18
C ILE A 89 -14.19 -28.39 11.61
N LEU A 90 -13.05 -27.74 11.85
CA LEU A 90 -12.78 -26.42 11.27
C LEU A 90 -12.76 -26.46 9.74
N THR A 91 -12.22 -27.53 9.15
CA THR A 91 -12.23 -27.71 7.69
C THR A 91 -13.66 -27.86 7.16
N LEU A 92 -14.51 -28.66 7.81
CA LEU A 92 -15.93 -28.78 7.45
C LEU A 92 -16.68 -27.45 7.55
N ILE A 93 -16.40 -26.65 8.58
CA ILE A 93 -16.98 -25.31 8.73
C ILE A 93 -16.51 -24.40 7.59
N ASP A 94 -15.20 -24.34 7.31
CA ASP A 94 -14.64 -23.48 6.26
C ASP A 94 -15.21 -23.82 4.88
N ASP A 95 -15.32 -25.12 4.57
CA ASP A 95 -15.92 -25.65 3.33
C ASP A 95 -17.40 -25.27 3.23
N THR A 96 -18.16 -25.49 4.32
CA THR A 96 -19.59 -25.16 4.37
C THR A 96 -19.83 -23.68 4.08
N LEU A 97 -19.01 -22.80 4.66
CA LEU A 97 -19.10 -21.35 4.44
C LEU A 97 -18.60 -20.95 3.06
N GLN A 98 -17.59 -21.62 2.51
CA GLN A 98 -17.02 -21.33 1.19
C GLN A 98 -17.99 -21.67 0.06
N GLU A 99 -18.76 -22.75 0.19
CA GLU A 99 -19.75 -23.18 -0.80
C GLU A 99 -20.91 -22.17 -0.94
N ASN A 100 -21.33 -21.54 0.15
CA ASN A 100 -22.37 -20.51 0.11
C ASN A 100 -22.19 -19.52 1.27
N HIS A 101 -21.83 -18.29 0.94
CA HIS A 101 -21.57 -17.22 1.90
C HIS A 101 -22.77 -16.90 2.80
N GLN A 102 -24.01 -17.17 2.37
CA GLN A 102 -25.21 -16.93 3.20
C GLN A 102 -25.30 -17.87 4.40
N ARG A 103 -24.58 -19.01 4.39
CA ARG A 103 -24.58 -20.00 5.48
C ARG A 103 -23.94 -19.48 6.76
N VAL A 104 -23.21 -18.36 6.73
CA VAL A 104 -22.77 -17.67 7.95
C VAL A 104 -23.93 -17.36 8.88
N SER A 105 -25.12 -17.06 8.34
CA SER A 105 -26.34 -16.76 9.10
C SER A 105 -26.71 -17.86 10.09
N ILE A 106 -26.39 -19.12 9.79
CA ILE A 106 -26.63 -20.27 10.66
C ILE A 106 -25.93 -20.10 12.01
N PHE A 107 -24.69 -19.61 12.00
CA PHE A 107 -23.89 -19.39 13.21
C PHE A 107 -24.36 -18.14 13.98
N PHE A 108 -24.76 -17.07 13.28
CA PHE A 108 -25.34 -15.89 13.93
C PHE A 108 -26.68 -16.19 14.60
N ASP A 109 -27.57 -16.91 13.93
CA ASP A 109 -28.87 -17.28 14.48
C ASP A 109 -28.72 -18.19 15.71
N TYR A 110 -27.74 -19.10 15.69
CA TYR A 110 -27.38 -19.91 16.84
C TYR A 110 -26.82 -19.05 17.99
N ALA A 111 -25.83 -18.21 17.72
CA ALA A 111 -25.19 -17.34 18.72
C ALA A 111 -26.20 -16.39 19.39
N LYS A 112 -27.14 -15.84 18.61
CA LYS A 112 -28.22 -15.01 19.13
C LYS A 112 -29.11 -15.76 20.12
N LYS A 113 -29.44 -17.03 19.85
CA LYS A 113 -30.22 -17.88 20.78
C LYS A 113 -29.46 -18.19 22.06
N THR A 114 -28.14 -18.35 21.99
CA THR A 114 -27.27 -18.62 23.16
C THR A 114 -26.79 -17.34 23.87
N LYS A 115 -27.26 -16.15 23.44
CA LYS A 115 -26.86 -14.84 23.96
C LYS A 115 -25.35 -14.59 23.88
N ASN A 116 -24.75 -14.98 22.76
CA ASN A 116 -23.32 -14.83 22.48
C ASN A 116 -23.09 -14.23 21.07
N THR A 117 -21.86 -13.87 20.74
CA THR A 117 -21.46 -13.46 19.40
C THR A 117 -21.01 -14.68 18.57
N ALA A 118 -21.09 -14.61 17.24
CA ALA A 118 -20.71 -15.73 16.39
C ALA A 118 -19.19 -16.01 16.44
N TRP A 119 -18.37 -14.97 16.62
CA TRP A 119 -16.91 -15.05 16.65
C TRP A 119 -16.34 -15.58 17.96
N SER A 120 -17.01 -15.39 19.09
CA SER A 120 -16.49 -15.78 20.41
C SER A 120 -16.21 -17.28 20.53
N TYR A 121 -16.86 -18.10 19.71
CA TYR A 121 -16.59 -19.53 19.61
C TYR A 121 -15.24 -19.86 18.93
N PHE A 122 -14.77 -18.98 18.05
CA PHE A 122 -13.57 -19.20 17.23
C PHE A 122 -12.36 -18.41 17.72
N LEU A 123 -12.56 -17.25 18.37
CA LEU A 123 -11.47 -16.41 18.88
C LEU A 123 -10.50 -17.16 19.83
N PRO A 124 -10.96 -18.05 20.75
CA PRO A 124 -10.07 -18.85 21.57
C PRO A 124 -9.16 -19.80 20.77
N MET A 125 -9.57 -20.20 19.56
CA MET A 125 -8.78 -21.11 18.72
C MET A 125 -7.51 -20.45 18.19
N LEU A 126 -7.45 -19.11 18.17
CA LEU A 126 -6.25 -18.35 17.77
C LEU A 126 -5.09 -18.50 18.77
N ASN A 127 -5.34 -19.03 19.97
CA ASN A 127 -4.33 -19.29 21.00
C ASN A 127 -3.81 -20.73 21.00
N ARG A 128 -4.26 -21.59 20.08
CA ARG A 128 -3.75 -22.96 19.98
C ARG A 128 -2.33 -22.99 19.42
N GLN A 129 -1.60 -24.06 19.70
CA GLN A 129 -0.23 -24.24 19.20
C GLN A 129 -0.20 -24.71 17.74
N ASP A 130 -1.24 -25.42 17.30
CA ASP A 130 -1.33 -25.92 15.92
C ASP A 130 -1.62 -24.80 14.92
N LEU A 131 -0.66 -24.58 14.01
CA LEU A 131 -0.75 -23.56 12.99
C LEU A 131 -1.93 -23.76 12.04
N PHE A 132 -2.26 -25.02 11.68
CA PHE A 132 -3.38 -25.23 10.76
C PHE A 132 -4.70 -24.82 11.42
N THR A 133 -4.95 -25.27 12.65
CA THR A 133 -6.11 -24.87 13.45
C THR A 133 -6.22 -23.37 13.61
N VAL A 134 -5.12 -22.71 14.01
CA VAL A 134 -5.09 -21.25 14.22
C VAL A 134 -5.48 -20.50 12.94
N HIS A 135 -4.88 -20.85 11.80
CA HIS A 135 -5.13 -20.15 10.54
C HIS A 135 -6.50 -20.49 9.94
N MET A 136 -6.99 -21.71 10.11
CA MET A 136 -8.34 -22.07 9.69
C MET A 136 -9.40 -21.33 10.51
N ALA A 137 -9.21 -21.24 11.83
CA ALA A 137 -10.07 -20.44 12.69
C ALA A 137 -10.06 -18.95 12.30
N ALA A 138 -8.88 -18.37 12.02
CA ALA A 138 -8.77 -16.99 11.54
C ALA A 138 -9.56 -16.78 10.23
N ARG A 139 -9.46 -17.70 9.27
CA ARG A 139 -10.24 -17.63 8.03
C ARG A 139 -11.74 -17.64 8.28
N ILE A 140 -12.21 -18.54 9.14
CA ILE A 140 -13.63 -18.62 9.51
C ILE A 140 -14.08 -17.32 10.18
N ILE A 141 -13.27 -16.75 11.10
CA ILE A 141 -13.56 -15.47 11.73
C ILE A 141 -13.70 -14.35 10.68
N ALA A 142 -12.76 -14.25 9.74
CA ALA A 142 -12.83 -13.26 8.66
C ALA A 142 -14.06 -13.45 7.76
N LYS A 143 -14.42 -14.69 7.44
CA LYS A 143 -15.63 -15.04 6.67
C LYS A 143 -16.90 -14.63 7.39
N LEU A 144 -17.01 -14.99 8.67
CA LEU A 144 -18.14 -14.58 9.50
C LEU A 144 -18.25 -13.05 9.52
N ALA A 145 -17.14 -12.35 9.75
CA ALA A 145 -17.14 -10.89 9.90
C ALA A 145 -17.47 -10.18 8.58
N ALA A 146 -16.99 -10.68 7.44
CA ALA A 146 -17.18 -10.05 6.14
C ALA A 146 -18.50 -10.42 5.43
N TRP A 147 -19.03 -11.61 5.68
CA TRP A 147 -20.27 -12.09 5.05
C TRP A 147 -21.48 -12.06 6.00
N GLY A 148 -21.23 -11.84 7.29
CA GLY A 148 -22.23 -11.77 8.34
C GLY A 148 -23.13 -10.54 8.25
N ARG A 149 -24.19 -10.55 9.07
CA ARG A 149 -25.13 -9.42 9.20
C ARG A 149 -24.72 -8.43 10.28
N ASP A 150 -24.11 -8.95 11.35
CA ASP A 150 -23.65 -8.13 12.48
C ASP A 150 -22.18 -7.77 12.29
N LEU A 151 -21.77 -6.59 12.76
CA LEU A 151 -20.38 -6.17 12.72
C LEU A 151 -19.65 -6.63 13.98
N MET A 152 -18.40 -7.06 13.83
CA MET A 152 -17.50 -7.30 14.95
C MET A 152 -16.97 -5.96 15.45
N GLU A 153 -17.19 -5.66 16.73
CA GLU A 153 -16.86 -4.35 17.31
C GLU A 153 -16.10 -4.50 18.64
N GLY A 154 -15.54 -3.40 19.14
CA GLY A 154 -14.95 -3.33 20.47
C GLY A 154 -13.76 -4.27 20.68
N SER A 155 -13.77 -4.99 21.80
CA SER A 155 -12.65 -5.83 22.23
C SER A 155 -12.36 -6.99 21.27
N ASP A 156 -13.40 -7.58 20.68
CA ASP A 156 -13.25 -8.72 19.77
C ASP A 156 -12.53 -8.31 18.49
N LEU A 157 -12.93 -7.16 17.91
CA LEU A 157 -12.28 -6.61 16.72
C LEU A 157 -10.84 -6.22 17.01
N ASN A 158 -10.61 -5.52 18.11
CA ASN A 158 -9.26 -5.11 18.52
C ASN A 158 -8.35 -6.31 18.75
N TYR A 159 -8.84 -7.36 19.40
CA TYR A 159 -8.11 -8.60 19.59
C TYR A 159 -7.74 -9.24 18.25
N TYR A 160 -8.69 -9.37 17.34
CA TYR A 160 -8.45 -10.00 16.04
C TYR A 160 -7.49 -9.18 15.16
N PHE A 161 -7.64 -7.85 15.12
CA PHE A 161 -6.71 -6.98 14.40
C PHE A 161 -5.31 -6.99 14.99
N ASN A 162 -5.16 -7.00 16.32
CA ASN A 162 -3.86 -7.13 16.95
C ASN A 162 -3.22 -8.49 16.66
N TRP A 163 -4.02 -9.56 16.62
CA TRP A 163 -3.56 -10.87 16.19
C TRP A 163 -3.05 -10.84 14.74
N ILE A 164 -3.82 -10.26 13.79
CA ILE A 164 -3.39 -10.08 12.39
C ILE A 164 -2.07 -9.31 12.33
N LYS A 165 -1.98 -8.14 12.99
CA LYS A 165 -0.76 -7.32 13.01
C LYS A 165 0.45 -8.10 13.54
N SER A 166 0.27 -8.86 14.61
CA SER A 166 1.33 -9.69 15.20
C SER A 166 1.80 -10.79 14.24
N GLN A 167 0.88 -11.45 13.54
CA GLN A 167 1.22 -12.51 12.60
C GLN A 167 1.87 -11.97 11.31
N LEU A 168 1.48 -10.78 10.85
CA LEU A 168 2.13 -10.12 9.71
C LEU A 168 3.53 -9.62 10.06
N SER A 169 3.70 -9.06 11.27
CA SER A 169 4.98 -8.50 11.74
C SER A 169 6.01 -9.56 12.11
N SER A 170 5.60 -10.80 12.40
CA SER A 170 6.51 -11.89 12.76
C SER A 170 7.48 -12.27 11.62
N GLN A 171 7.17 -11.89 10.37
CA GLN A 171 8.11 -12.00 9.26
C GLN A 171 9.37 -11.15 9.44
N ASN A 172 9.28 -10.04 10.18
CA ASN A 172 10.37 -9.08 10.34
C ASN A 172 11.57 -9.68 11.10
N LEU A 173 11.33 -10.74 11.88
CA LEU A 173 12.34 -11.40 12.73
C LEU A 173 13.11 -12.52 12.01
N HIS A 174 12.59 -13.06 10.91
CA HIS A 174 13.23 -14.17 10.20
C HIS A 174 14.19 -13.75 9.07
N GLY A 175 14.32 -12.44 8.81
CA GLY A 175 15.16 -11.90 7.73
C GLY A 175 16.64 -11.66 8.06
N THR A 176 17.12 -11.89 9.28
CA THR A 176 18.48 -11.44 9.69
C THR A 176 19.33 -12.43 10.51
N GLY A 177 18.91 -13.69 10.69
CA GLY A 177 19.68 -14.68 11.46
C GLY A 177 20.39 -15.72 10.58
N PRO A 178 21.66 -16.09 10.85
CA PRO A 178 22.30 -17.22 10.18
C PRO A 178 21.57 -18.51 10.55
N GLU A 179 21.31 -19.33 9.52
CA GLU A 179 20.73 -20.67 9.61
C GLU A 179 21.42 -21.47 10.73
N SER A 180 20.76 -21.60 11.86
CA SER A 180 21.27 -22.35 13.00
C SER A 180 20.17 -23.26 13.53
N GLY A 181 20.45 -24.56 13.45
CA GLY A 181 19.87 -25.54 14.37
C GLY A 181 18.92 -26.55 13.74
N SER A 182 19.50 -27.67 13.34
CA SER A 182 18.86 -28.98 13.26
C SER A 182 17.99 -29.28 14.49
N GLY A 183 16.68 -29.36 14.30
CA GLY A 183 15.72 -29.89 15.27
C GLY A 183 14.49 -30.43 14.52
N ALA A 184 14.17 -31.70 14.71
CA ALA A 184 12.95 -32.30 14.17
C ALA A 184 11.73 -31.51 14.68
N GLY A 185 11.05 -30.78 13.78
CA GLY A 185 9.91 -29.92 14.10
C GLY A 185 10.03 -28.45 13.65
N THR A 186 11.15 -28.04 13.05
CA THR A 186 11.30 -26.67 12.53
C THR A 186 10.52 -26.49 11.22
N ILE A 187 9.50 -25.64 11.24
CA ILE A 187 8.72 -25.21 10.07
C ILE A 187 9.66 -24.61 9.03
N SER A 188 9.54 -25.05 7.78
CA SER A 188 10.34 -24.49 6.69
C SER A 188 10.02 -22.99 6.49
N PRO A 189 11.01 -22.13 6.15
CA PRO A 189 10.77 -20.73 5.79
C PRO A 189 9.70 -20.54 4.70
N SER A 190 9.53 -21.53 3.82
CA SER A 190 8.50 -21.52 2.77
C SER A 190 7.08 -21.80 3.32
N GLU A 191 6.97 -22.53 4.42
CA GLU A 191 5.68 -22.83 5.06
C GLU A 191 5.21 -21.67 5.92
N SER A 192 6.12 -21.05 6.68
CA SER A 192 5.81 -19.84 7.47
C SER A 192 5.34 -18.68 6.58
N SER A 193 5.97 -18.50 5.42
CA SER A 193 5.54 -17.51 4.42
C SER A 193 4.11 -17.74 3.91
N GLN A 194 3.69 -19.00 3.71
CA GLN A 194 2.34 -19.33 3.24
C GLN A 194 1.26 -19.12 4.31
N TYR A 195 1.58 -19.35 5.58
CA TYR A 195 0.69 -19.01 6.68
C TYR A 195 0.47 -17.49 6.80
N VAL A 196 1.50 -16.69 6.58
CA VAL A 196 1.36 -15.22 6.53
C VAL A 196 0.50 -14.77 5.35
N GLN A 197 0.61 -15.42 4.18
CA GLN A 197 -0.29 -15.16 3.05
C GLN A 197 -1.76 -15.48 3.38
N CYS A 198 -2.02 -16.46 4.24
CA CYS A 198 -3.36 -16.72 4.76
C CYS A 198 -3.87 -15.54 5.62
N VAL A 199 -3.04 -15.06 6.55
CA VAL A 199 -3.37 -13.91 7.40
C VAL A 199 -3.62 -12.65 6.56
N ALA A 200 -2.79 -12.41 5.55
CA ALA A 200 -3.00 -11.36 4.57
C ALA A 200 -4.36 -11.50 3.87
N GLY A 201 -4.75 -12.71 3.48
CA GLY A 201 -6.06 -13.02 2.91
C GLY A 201 -7.23 -12.73 3.87
N CYS A 202 -7.07 -13.03 5.16
CA CYS A 202 -8.04 -12.66 6.18
C CYS A 202 -8.23 -11.14 6.26
N LEU A 203 -7.13 -10.37 6.26
CA LEU A 203 -7.18 -8.91 6.26
C LEU A 203 -7.87 -8.38 4.99
N GLN A 204 -7.53 -8.89 3.81
CA GLN A 204 -8.18 -8.51 2.55
C GLN A 204 -9.70 -8.72 2.61
N LEU A 205 -10.15 -9.83 3.21
CA LEU A 205 -11.56 -10.15 3.34
C LEU A 205 -12.27 -9.18 4.31
N MET A 206 -11.67 -8.90 5.46
CA MET A 206 -12.17 -7.90 6.42
C MET A 206 -12.31 -6.52 5.76
N LEU A 207 -11.28 -6.05 5.07
CA LEU A 207 -11.27 -4.73 4.45
C LEU A 207 -12.25 -4.58 3.27
N ARG A 208 -12.98 -5.63 2.87
CA ARG A 208 -14.10 -5.48 1.92
C ARG A 208 -15.26 -4.71 2.54
N VAL A 209 -15.46 -4.80 3.86
CA VAL A 209 -16.48 -4.08 4.63
C VAL A 209 -15.94 -2.71 5.00
N ASN A 210 -16.75 -1.66 4.81
CA ASN A 210 -16.30 -0.27 4.93
C ASN A 210 -15.90 0.08 6.38
N GLU A 211 -16.68 -0.36 7.35
CA GLU A 211 -16.50 -0.10 8.77
C GLU A 211 -15.15 -0.65 9.28
N TYR A 212 -14.76 -1.84 8.81
CA TYR A 212 -13.46 -2.42 9.13
C TYR A 212 -12.28 -1.67 8.47
N ARG A 213 -12.49 -0.94 7.37
CA ARG A 213 -11.44 -0.08 6.79
C ARG A 213 -11.11 1.06 7.73
N PHE A 214 -12.12 1.76 8.25
CA PHE A 214 -11.93 2.85 9.22
C PHE A 214 -11.28 2.33 10.49
N ALA A 215 -11.83 1.26 11.08
CA ALA A 215 -11.27 0.65 12.28
C ALA A 215 -9.80 0.20 12.10
N TRP A 216 -9.44 -0.32 10.91
CA TRP A 216 -8.06 -0.72 10.62
C TRP A 216 -7.10 0.47 10.59
N VAL A 217 -7.50 1.58 9.97
CA VAL A 217 -6.67 2.80 9.92
C VAL A 217 -6.56 3.45 11.30
N GLU A 218 -7.66 3.51 12.06
CA GLU A 218 -7.67 4.00 13.45
C GLU A 218 -6.77 3.16 14.37
N ALA A 219 -6.67 1.85 14.12
CA ALA A 219 -5.81 0.93 14.86
C ALA A 219 -4.33 0.93 14.38
N ASP A 220 -3.90 1.96 13.66
CA ASP A 220 -2.56 2.12 13.05
C ASP A 220 -2.18 0.95 12.12
N GLY A 221 -3.17 0.35 11.47
CA GLY A 221 -2.97 -0.83 10.64
C GLY A 221 -2.22 -0.56 9.33
N VAL A 222 -2.20 0.68 8.84
CA VAL A 222 -1.51 1.04 7.60
C VAL A 222 0.01 0.93 7.76
N ASN A 223 0.55 1.32 8.92
CA ASN A 223 1.96 1.12 9.27
C ASN A 223 2.36 -0.36 9.22
N CYS A 224 1.47 -1.27 9.64
CA CYS A 224 1.73 -2.70 9.54
C CYS A 224 1.83 -3.15 8.06
N ILE A 225 0.98 -2.63 7.18
CA ILE A 225 1.00 -2.97 5.75
C ILE A 225 2.30 -2.47 5.12
N THR A 226 2.67 -1.20 5.35
CA THR A 226 3.87 -0.62 4.75
C THR A 226 5.15 -1.27 5.27
N ALA A 227 5.21 -1.62 6.57
CA ALA A 227 6.32 -2.38 7.12
C ALA A 227 6.51 -3.75 6.46
N VAL A 228 5.41 -4.48 6.17
CA VAL A 228 5.48 -5.77 5.45
C VAL A 228 5.97 -5.58 4.01
N LEU A 229 5.52 -4.52 3.34
CA LEU A 229 5.94 -4.19 1.97
C LEU A 229 7.43 -3.84 1.90
N SER A 230 7.96 -3.14 2.90
CA SER A 230 9.39 -2.80 2.98
C SER A 230 10.31 -4.02 3.13
N ASN A 231 9.80 -5.15 3.62
CA ASN A 231 10.63 -6.33 3.97
C ASN A 231 10.90 -7.31 2.82
N LYS A 232 10.99 -6.84 1.57
CA LYS A 232 11.28 -7.66 0.37
C LYS A 232 10.53 -9.01 0.38
N CYS A 233 9.23 -8.97 0.63
CA CYS A 233 8.39 -10.15 0.66
C CYS A 233 8.11 -10.70 -0.75
N GLY A 234 7.65 -11.96 -0.84
CA GLY A 234 7.31 -12.58 -2.11
C GLY A 234 6.14 -11.88 -2.81
N PHE A 235 6.10 -11.96 -4.15
CA PHE A 235 5.12 -11.26 -4.99
C PHE A 235 3.65 -11.47 -4.60
N GLN A 236 3.31 -12.64 -4.05
CA GLN A 236 1.94 -12.93 -3.60
C GLN A 236 1.59 -12.10 -2.36
N LEU A 237 2.50 -11.98 -1.40
CA LEU A 237 2.27 -11.15 -0.20
C LEU A 237 2.27 -9.66 -0.56
N GLN A 238 3.18 -9.24 -1.46
CA GLN A 238 3.15 -7.88 -2.04
C GLN A 238 1.77 -7.59 -2.64
N TYR A 239 1.28 -8.45 -3.54
CA TYR A 239 -0.06 -8.29 -4.12
C TYR A 239 -1.14 -8.14 -3.05
N GLN A 240 -1.15 -9.01 -2.02
CA GLN A 240 -2.20 -8.97 -0.99
C GLN A 240 -2.15 -7.71 -0.14
N MET A 241 -0.95 -7.26 0.23
CA MET A 241 -0.77 -6.02 1.00
C MET A 241 -1.15 -4.78 0.18
N ILE A 242 -0.77 -4.72 -1.09
CA ILE A 242 -1.13 -3.63 -1.99
C ILE A 242 -2.64 -3.63 -2.28
N PHE A 243 -3.24 -4.82 -2.35
CA PHE A 243 -4.70 -4.95 -2.46
C PHE A 243 -5.41 -4.37 -1.22
N CYS A 244 -4.86 -4.55 -0.01
CA CYS A 244 -5.39 -3.88 1.18
C CYS A 244 -5.33 -2.35 1.03
N VAL A 245 -4.21 -1.79 0.55
CA VAL A 245 -4.10 -0.35 0.25
C VAL A 245 -5.15 0.08 -0.77
N TRP A 246 -5.32 -0.67 -1.85
CA TRP A 246 -6.32 -0.39 -2.89
C TRP A 246 -7.75 -0.37 -2.34
N LEU A 247 -8.10 -1.30 -1.43
CA LEU A 247 -9.39 -1.32 -0.73
C LEU A 247 -9.59 -0.08 0.16
N LEU A 248 -8.55 0.35 0.88
CA LEU A 248 -8.60 1.55 1.73
C LEU A 248 -8.78 2.82 0.87
N ALA A 249 -8.13 2.88 -0.29
CA ALA A 249 -8.16 4.02 -1.21
C ALA A 249 -9.51 4.25 -1.91
N PHE A 250 -10.51 3.39 -1.72
CA PHE A 250 -11.88 3.65 -2.20
C PHE A 250 -12.63 4.70 -1.36
N SER A 251 -12.21 4.93 -0.12
CA SER A 251 -12.87 5.90 0.76
C SER A 251 -12.13 7.25 0.69
N PRO A 252 -12.79 8.35 0.27
CA PRO A 252 -12.15 9.67 0.19
C PRO A 252 -11.53 10.13 1.52
N GLN A 253 -12.23 9.86 2.63
CA GLN A 253 -11.76 10.20 3.98
C GLN A 253 -10.51 9.42 4.38
N LEU A 254 -10.42 8.14 3.97
CA LEU A 254 -9.23 7.34 4.26
C LEU A 254 -8.07 7.75 3.35
N CYS A 255 -8.32 8.20 2.12
CA CYS A 255 -7.28 8.77 1.26
C CYS A 255 -6.56 9.95 1.93
N GLU A 256 -7.24 10.78 2.71
CA GLU A 256 -6.59 11.87 3.46
C GLU A 256 -5.64 11.33 4.54
N GLN A 257 -6.05 10.26 5.26
CA GLN A 257 -5.24 9.65 6.31
C GLN A 257 -4.05 8.87 5.73
N LEU A 258 -4.25 8.17 4.61
CA LEU A 258 -3.24 7.36 3.93
C LEU A 258 -1.99 8.15 3.51
N ARG A 259 -2.11 9.48 3.30
CA ARG A 259 -0.99 10.36 2.93
C ARG A 259 0.16 10.31 3.94
N ARG A 260 -0.15 10.07 5.22
CA ARG A 260 0.82 10.10 6.32
C ARG A 260 1.72 8.86 6.40
N TYR A 261 1.42 7.82 5.64
CA TYR A 261 2.00 6.48 5.82
C TYR A 261 3.07 6.09 4.79
N ASN A 262 3.55 7.03 3.96
CA ASN A 262 4.55 6.74 2.90
C ASN A 262 4.14 5.59 1.96
N VAL A 263 2.84 5.47 1.68
CA VAL A 263 2.28 4.44 0.81
C VAL A 263 2.85 4.57 -0.62
N VAL A 264 2.89 5.79 -1.16
CA VAL A 264 3.37 6.01 -2.54
C VAL A 264 4.82 5.54 -2.74
N PRO A 265 5.80 5.98 -1.93
CA PRO A 265 7.16 5.46 -2.02
C PRO A 265 7.25 3.93 -2.01
N ALA A 266 6.56 3.27 -1.07
CA ALA A 266 6.58 1.81 -0.95
C ALA A 266 6.04 1.11 -2.20
N LEU A 267 4.97 1.64 -2.80
CA LEU A 267 4.42 1.08 -4.05
C LEU A 267 5.32 1.37 -5.25
N SER A 268 5.92 2.55 -5.33
CA SER A 268 6.82 2.95 -6.42
C SER A 268 8.09 2.09 -6.48
N ASP A 269 8.66 1.75 -5.32
CA ASP A 269 9.83 0.87 -5.23
C ASP A 269 9.49 -0.55 -5.75
N ILE A 270 8.33 -1.09 -5.34
CA ILE A 270 7.89 -2.41 -5.80
C ILE A 270 7.55 -2.39 -7.30
N LEU A 271 6.94 -1.31 -7.82
CA LEU A 271 6.63 -1.17 -9.24
C LEU A 271 7.92 -1.22 -10.09
N GLN A 272 9.01 -0.66 -9.59
CA GLN A 272 10.30 -0.66 -10.28
C GLN A 272 10.92 -2.05 -10.38
N GLU A 273 10.77 -2.88 -9.34
CA GLU A 273 11.40 -4.19 -9.25
C GLU A 273 10.49 -5.33 -9.77
N SER A 274 9.17 -5.11 -9.82
CA SER A 274 8.20 -6.15 -10.13
C SER A 274 8.20 -6.52 -11.62
N VAL A 275 8.29 -7.83 -11.87
CA VAL A 275 8.07 -8.44 -13.20
C VAL A 275 6.72 -9.17 -13.29
N LYS A 276 5.90 -9.10 -12.24
CA LYS A 276 4.63 -9.83 -12.17
C LYS A 276 3.48 -8.89 -12.52
N GLU A 277 2.83 -9.13 -13.65
CA GLU A 277 1.69 -8.32 -14.14
C GLU A 277 0.61 -8.13 -13.08
N LYS A 278 0.28 -9.17 -12.31
CA LYS A 278 -0.72 -9.07 -11.23
C LYS A 278 -0.34 -8.06 -10.14
N VAL A 279 0.95 -7.92 -9.82
CA VAL A 279 1.46 -6.92 -8.86
C VAL A 279 1.45 -5.53 -9.50
N THR A 280 1.90 -5.42 -10.74
CA THR A 280 1.86 -4.18 -11.53
C THR A 280 0.43 -3.64 -11.61
N ARG A 281 -0.53 -4.48 -12.02
CA ARG A 281 -1.96 -4.17 -12.10
C ARG A 281 -2.51 -3.57 -10.80
N ILE A 282 -2.26 -4.22 -9.65
CA ILE A 282 -2.82 -3.73 -8.38
C ILE A 282 -2.16 -2.43 -7.91
N ILE A 283 -0.87 -2.20 -8.22
CA ILE A 283 -0.19 -0.93 -7.93
C ILE A 283 -0.79 0.21 -8.74
N LEU A 284 -0.96 0.01 -10.05
CA LEU A 284 -1.54 1.01 -10.95
C LEU A 284 -2.96 1.36 -10.52
N ALA A 285 -3.79 0.35 -10.22
CA ALA A 285 -5.14 0.56 -9.71
C ALA A 285 -5.15 1.30 -8.35
N ALA A 286 -4.18 1.04 -7.47
CA ALA A 286 -4.03 1.75 -6.20
C ALA A 286 -3.67 3.22 -6.41
N PHE A 287 -2.68 3.51 -7.27
CA PHE A 287 -2.32 4.88 -7.64
C PHE A 287 -3.48 5.64 -8.27
N ARG A 288 -4.22 5.00 -9.19
CA ARG A 288 -5.43 5.58 -9.78
C ARG A 288 -6.45 5.93 -8.71
N ASN A 289 -6.74 5.01 -7.79
CA ASN A 289 -7.68 5.27 -6.70
C ASN A 289 -7.26 6.44 -5.81
N LEU A 290 -5.97 6.52 -5.43
CA LEU A 290 -5.46 7.62 -4.60
C LEU A 290 -5.67 8.99 -5.26
N LEU A 291 -5.49 9.09 -6.59
CA LEU A 291 -5.70 10.34 -7.34
C LEU A 291 -7.18 10.62 -7.67
N GLU A 292 -7.94 9.58 -8.03
CA GLU A 292 -9.32 9.72 -8.49
C GLU A 292 -10.30 9.92 -7.32
N LYS A 293 -10.13 9.15 -6.24
CA LYS A 293 -11.09 9.07 -5.12
C LYS A 293 -10.83 10.07 -4.00
N ALA A 294 -9.64 10.64 -3.89
CA ALA A 294 -9.40 11.74 -2.94
C ALA A 294 -10.40 12.88 -3.18
N ALA A 295 -10.97 13.45 -2.11
CA ALA A 295 -11.93 14.54 -2.22
C ALA A 295 -11.22 15.89 -2.39
N GLU A 296 -10.20 16.14 -1.56
CA GLU A 296 -9.49 17.42 -1.53
C GLU A 296 -8.46 17.55 -2.66
N ARG A 297 -8.40 18.74 -3.26
CA ARG A 297 -7.40 19.06 -4.29
C ARG A 297 -5.97 18.96 -3.75
N GLU A 298 -5.73 19.46 -2.54
CA GLU A 298 -4.42 19.42 -1.87
C GLU A 298 -3.94 17.97 -1.71
N THR A 299 -4.82 17.08 -1.22
CA THR A 299 -4.55 15.65 -1.10
C THR A 299 -4.14 15.02 -2.44
N LYS A 300 -4.82 15.37 -3.54
CA LYS A 300 -4.45 14.88 -4.89
C LYS A 300 -3.09 15.40 -5.35
N GLN A 301 -2.83 16.68 -5.12
CA GLN A 301 -1.56 17.32 -5.50
C GLN A 301 -0.39 16.69 -4.74
N GLU A 302 -0.54 16.41 -3.44
CA GLU A 302 0.49 15.71 -2.67
C GLU A 302 0.76 14.29 -3.18
N TYR A 303 -0.28 13.52 -3.51
CA TYR A 303 -0.10 12.21 -4.12
C TYR A 303 0.60 12.28 -5.48
N ALA A 304 0.18 13.22 -6.34
CA ALA A 304 0.81 13.43 -7.63
C ALA A 304 2.29 13.83 -7.49
N LEU A 305 2.59 14.77 -6.59
CA LEU A 305 3.95 15.21 -6.28
C LEU A 305 4.80 14.04 -5.79
N ALA A 306 4.30 13.25 -4.84
CA ALA A 306 4.99 12.07 -4.33
C ALA A 306 5.29 11.06 -5.45
N MET A 307 4.31 10.77 -6.32
CA MET A 307 4.51 9.86 -7.46
C MET A 307 5.56 10.39 -8.45
N ILE A 308 5.56 11.70 -8.73
CA ILE A 308 6.56 12.36 -9.59
C ILE A 308 7.95 12.25 -8.96
N GLN A 309 8.09 12.55 -7.66
CA GLN A 309 9.36 12.46 -6.93
C GLN A 309 9.90 11.02 -6.88
N CYS A 310 9.02 10.03 -6.74
CA CYS A 310 9.37 8.61 -6.81
C CYS A 310 9.54 8.09 -8.26
N LYS A 311 9.60 8.98 -9.26
CA LYS A 311 9.87 8.67 -10.68
C LYS A 311 8.83 7.74 -11.32
N VAL A 312 7.60 7.70 -10.81
CA VAL A 312 6.52 6.88 -11.35
C VAL A 312 6.21 7.26 -12.81
N LEU A 313 6.27 8.54 -13.18
CA LEU A 313 6.00 8.98 -14.55
C LEU A 313 6.92 8.28 -15.57
N LYS A 314 8.23 8.23 -15.30
CA LYS A 314 9.20 7.53 -16.16
C LYS A 314 8.94 6.02 -16.19
N GLN A 315 8.52 5.44 -15.07
CA GLN A 315 8.16 4.02 -15.04
C GLN A 315 6.93 3.74 -15.92
N LEU A 316 5.91 4.60 -15.85
CA LEU A 316 4.71 4.49 -16.69
C LEU A 316 5.03 4.60 -18.18
N GLU A 317 5.90 5.53 -18.59
CA GLU A 317 6.36 5.66 -19.98
C GLU A 317 7.06 4.38 -20.46
N ASN A 318 7.85 3.73 -19.60
CA ASN A 318 8.50 2.45 -19.93
C ASN A 318 7.47 1.31 -20.01
N LEU A 319 6.46 1.30 -19.14
CA LEU A 319 5.40 0.30 -19.15
C LEU A 319 4.51 0.47 -20.40
N GLU A 320 4.21 1.70 -20.82
CA GLU A 320 3.41 1.99 -22.03
C GLU A 320 4.05 1.44 -23.31
N GLN A 321 5.38 1.36 -23.38
CA GLN A 321 6.09 0.75 -24.50
C GLN A 321 5.94 -0.77 -24.57
N GLN A 322 5.51 -1.41 -23.47
CA GLN A 322 5.26 -2.84 -23.42
C GLN A 322 3.82 -3.15 -23.86
N LYS A 323 3.62 -4.31 -24.46
CA LYS A 323 2.30 -4.77 -24.89
C LYS A 323 1.68 -5.64 -23.80
N TYR A 324 0.54 -5.20 -23.26
CA TYR A 324 -0.26 -5.95 -22.29
C TYR A 324 -1.56 -6.44 -22.94
N ASP A 325 -1.99 -7.65 -22.57
CA ASP A 325 -3.32 -8.17 -22.94
C ASP A 325 -4.40 -7.74 -21.93
N ASP A 326 -4.02 -7.34 -20.71
CA ASP A 326 -4.93 -6.81 -19.68
C ASP A 326 -5.30 -5.35 -20.00
N GLU A 327 -6.56 -5.13 -20.36
CA GLU A 327 -7.11 -3.81 -20.70
C GLU A 327 -7.04 -2.85 -19.51
N ASP A 328 -7.25 -3.32 -18.27
CA ASP A 328 -7.22 -2.49 -17.07
C ASP A 328 -5.83 -1.87 -16.87
N ILE A 329 -4.75 -2.64 -17.12
CA ILE A 329 -3.37 -2.13 -17.04
C ILE A 329 -3.17 -0.99 -18.05
N THR A 330 -3.64 -1.19 -19.29
CA THR A 330 -3.47 -0.20 -20.36
C THR A 330 -4.26 1.07 -20.07
N GLU A 331 -5.48 0.95 -19.54
CA GLU A 331 -6.29 2.09 -19.14
C GLU A 331 -5.69 2.85 -17.95
N ASP A 332 -5.23 2.13 -16.92
CA ASP A 332 -4.64 2.76 -15.73
C ASP A 332 -3.32 3.47 -16.07
N ILE A 333 -2.48 2.91 -16.95
CA ILE A 333 -1.27 3.58 -17.43
C ILE A 333 -1.63 4.91 -18.11
N LYS A 334 -2.57 4.89 -19.05
CA LYS A 334 -3.00 6.11 -19.77
C LYS A 334 -3.56 7.16 -18.82
N PHE A 335 -4.44 6.74 -17.90
CA PHE A 335 -5.03 7.64 -16.90
C PHE A 335 -3.95 8.29 -16.03
N LEU A 336 -2.99 7.51 -15.53
CA LEU A 336 -1.92 8.00 -14.68
C LEU A 336 -0.95 8.92 -15.44
N LEU A 337 -0.59 8.58 -16.67
CA LEU A 337 0.24 9.45 -17.53
C LEU A 337 -0.42 10.81 -17.78
N GLU A 338 -1.71 10.81 -18.10
CA GLU A 338 -2.47 12.05 -18.31
C GLU A 338 -2.53 12.90 -17.04
N ARG A 339 -2.96 12.33 -15.92
CA ARG A 339 -3.14 13.07 -14.65
C ARG A 339 -1.81 13.54 -14.05
N LEU A 340 -0.77 12.72 -14.09
CA LEU A 340 0.56 13.13 -13.61
C LEU A 340 1.19 14.13 -14.58
N GLY A 341 0.95 14.01 -15.88
CA GLY A 341 1.39 14.98 -16.88
C GLY A 341 0.77 16.37 -16.68
N GLU A 342 -0.54 16.44 -16.45
CA GLU A 342 -1.24 17.67 -16.05
C GLU A 342 -0.68 18.24 -14.76
N SER A 343 -0.47 17.39 -13.75
CA SER A 343 0.10 17.81 -12.47
C SER A 343 1.52 18.36 -12.62
N VAL A 344 2.35 17.79 -13.51
CA VAL A 344 3.68 18.34 -13.82
C VAL A 344 3.56 19.73 -14.45
N GLN A 345 2.60 19.95 -15.36
CA GLN A 345 2.38 21.27 -15.96
C GLN A 345 1.92 22.29 -14.91
N ASP A 346 0.98 21.93 -14.04
CA ASP A 346 0.49 22.78 -12.96
C ASP A 346 1.62 23.09 -11.94
N LEU A 347 2.34 22.07 -11.48
CA LEU A 347 3.47 22.17 -10.54
C LEU A 347 4.74 22.77 -11.16
N SER A 348 4.74 23.03 -12.46
CA SER A 348 5.78 23.81 -13.15
C SER A 348 5.21 25.10 -13.73
N SER A 349 4.02 25.53 -13.29
CA SER A 349 3.43 26.78 -13.73
C SER A 349 4.07 27.98 -13.04
N PHE A 350 4.15 29.10 -13.75
CA PHE A 350 4.64 30.35 -13.16
C PHE A 350 3.75 30.88 -12.05
N ASP A 351 2.45 30.56 -12.10
CA ASP A 351 1.49 31.01 -11.09
C ASP A 351 1.70 30.28 -9.76
N GLU A 352 2.06 28.99 -9.79
CA GLU A 352 2.48 28.23 -8.60
C GLU A 352 3.74 28.86 -7.99
N TYR A 353 4.78 29.09 -8.80
CA TYR A 353 6.01 29.76 -8.37
C TYR A 353 5.75 31.12 -7.71
N SER A 354 4.94 31.96 -8.37
CA SER A 354 4.53 33.26 -7.87
C SER A 354 3.77 33.16 -6.54
N SER A 355 2.95 32.11 -6.37
CA SER A 355 2.17 31.88 -5.15
C SER A 355 3.04 31.40 -3.99
N GLU A 356 3.96 30.46 -4.21
CA GLU A 356 4.95 30.00 -3.22
C GLU A 356 5.75 31.19 -2.67
N LEU A 357 6.33 31.99 -3.56
CA LEU A 357 7.06 33.22 -3.23
C LEU A 357 6.25 34.19 -2.37
N LYS A 358 5.02 34.50 -2.78
CA LYS A 358 4.15 35.46 -2.08
C LYS A 358 3.68 34.96 -0.72
N SER A 359 3.54 33.64 -0.57
CA SER A 359 3.20 33.02 0.71
C SER A 359 4.37 33.04 1.69
N GLY A 360 5.61 33.13 1.19
CA GLY A 360 6.83 33.04 1.97
C GLY A 360 7.19 31.61 2.40
N ARG A 361 6.44 30.60 1.96
CA ARG A 361 6.70 29.18 2.21
C ARG A 361 7.24 28.55 0.93
N LEU A 362 8.57 28.44 0.85
CA LEU A 362 9.24 27.81 -0.27
C LEU A 362 9.58 26.37 0.06
N GLU A 363 9.22 25.45 -0.83
CA GLU A 363 9.61 24.05 -0.72
C GLU A 363 10.26 23.57 -2.02
N TRP A 364 10.95 22.43 -1.97
CA TRP A 364 11.62 21.89 -3.13
C TRP A 364 10.65 21.24 -4.13
N SER A 365 9.97 22.06 -4.93
CA SER A 365 8.98 21.67 -5.94
C SER A 365 9.53 21.74 -7.39
N PRO A 366 8.80 21.25 -8.41
CA PRO A 366 9.25 21.29 -9.80
C PRO A 366 9.52 22.69 -10.35
N VAL A 367 8.82 23.75 -9.90
CA VAL A 367 9.11 25.13 -10.31
C VAL A 367 10.53 25.56 -9.92
N HIS A 368 11.07 25.08 -8.80
CA HIS A 368 12.42 25.44 -8.37
C HIS A 368 13.50 24.62 -9.08
N LYS A 369 13.23 23.35 -9.40
CA LYS A 369 14.23 22.40 -9.92
C LYS A 369 14.27 22.27 -11.45
N SER A 370 13.19 22.59 -12.15
CA SER A 370 13.06 22.33 -13.59
C SER A 370 13.86 23.33 -14.43
N GLU A 371 14.83 22.86 -15.20
CA GLU A 371 15.57 23.72 -16.14
C GLU A 371 14.64 24.31 -17.21
N LYS A 372 13.64 23.55 -17.67
CA LYS A 372 12.64 24.02 -18.63
C LYS A 372 11.86 25.21 -18.08
N PHE A 373 11.44 25.13 -16.81
CA PHE A 373 10.74 26.21 -16.12
C PHE A 373 11.56 27.50 -16.15
N TRP A 374 12.82 27.44 -15.72
CA TRP A 374 13.69 28.62 -15.67
C TRP A 374 14.01 29.17 -17.06
N ARG A 375 14.21 28.31 -18.05
CA ARG A 375 14.43 28.72 -19.44
C ARG A 375 13.25 29.50 -20.02
N GLU A 376 12.02 29.11 -19.69
CA GLU A 376 10.80 29.73 -20.20
C GLU A 376 10.37 30.96 -19.37
N ASN A 377 10.58 30.93 -18.06
CA ASN A 377 9.97 31.90 -17.14
C ASN A 377 10.95 32.88 -16.48
N ALA A 378 12.28 32.69 -16.56
CA ALA A 378 13.24 33.59 -15.91
C ALA A 378 13.05 35.07 -16.28
N VAL A 379 12.66 35.37 -17.52
CA VAL A 379 12.40 36.74 -17.97
C VAL A 379 11.18 37.36 -17.27
N ARG A 380 10.17 36.55 -16.94
CA ARG A 380 8.92 36.99 -16.31
C ARG A 380 9.11 37.46 -14.87
N LEU A 381 10.19 37.04 -14.20
CA LEU A 381 10.56 37.55 -12.87
C LEU A 381 10.89 39.05 -12.88
N ASN A 382 11.07 39.66 -14.07
CA ASN A 382 11.26 41.10 -14.24
C ASN A 382 9.95 41.90 -14.27
N GLU A 383 8.81 41.24 -14.36
CA GLU A 383 7.50 41.87 -14.38
C GLU A 383 7.21 42.63 -13.08
N LYS A 384 6.25 43.57 -13.12
CA LYS A 384 5.79 44.36 -11.97
C LYS A 384 6.93 45.00 -11.17
N ASN A 385 7.92 45.54 -11.89
CA ASN A 385 9.11 46.16 -11.30
C ASN A 385 9.88 45.19 -10.38
N TYR A 386 10.16 43.99 -10.89
CA TYR A 386 10.93 42.96 -10.20
C TYR A 386 10.29 42.51 -8.86
N GLU A 387 8.95 42.50 -8.78
CA GLU A 387 8.20 42.19 -7.54
C GLU A 387 8.64 40.85 -6.94
N LEU A 388 8.67 39.79 -7.74
CA LEU A 388 9.02 38.45 -7.27
C LEU A 388 10.49 38.36 -6.83
N LEU A 389 11.41 39.01 -7.53
CA LEU A 389 12.84 39.06 -7.13
C LEU A 389 13.04 39.85 -5.84
N LYS A 390 12.25 40.91 -5.61
CA LYS A 390 12.25 41.65 -4.35
C LYS A 390 11.74 40.79 -3.19
N ILE A 391 10.72 39.98 -3.43
CA ILE A 391 10.25 39.00 -2.43
C ILE A 391 11.33 37.95 -2.17
N LEU A 392 11.93 37.37 -3.20
CA LEU A 392 13.00 36.36 -3.09
C LEU A 392 14.21 36.89 -2.30
N THR A 393 14.66 38.11 -2.60
CA THR A 393 15.74 38.78 -1.86
C THR A 393 15.34 39.11 -0.43
N ARG A 394 14.10 39.50 -0.18
CA ARG A 394 13.59 39.70 1.18
C ARG A 394 13.58 38.40 1.97
N LEU A 395 13.15 37.28 1.39
CA LEU A 395 13.16 35.97 2.06
C LEU A 395 14.58 35.56 2.48
N LEU A 396 15.59 35.83 1.65
CA LEU A 396 16.99 35.62 2.04
C LEU A 396 17.46 36.52 3.18
N GLU A 397 16.86 37.71 3.34
CA GLU A 397 17.24 38.66 4.38
C GLU A 397 16.58 38.36 5.74
N VAL A 398 15.31 37.92 5.73
CA VAL A 398 14.50 37.83 6.97
C VAL A 398 14.02 36.44 7.35
N SER A 399 14.16 35.44 6.49
CA SER A 399 13.75 34.08 6.85
C SER A 399 14.76 33.48 7.82
N ASP A 400 14.24 32.82 8.86
CA ASP A 400 15.03 31.98 9.77
C ASP A 400 14.93 30.49 9.39
N ASP A 401 14.07 30.13 8.43
CA ASP A 401 13.89 28.76 7.97
C ASP A 401 15.01 28.37 6.97
N PRO A 402 15.89 27.40 7.30
CA PRO A 402 16.97 26.96 6.42
C PRO A 402 16.48 26.46 5.06
N GLN A 403 15.30 25.83 4.99
CA GLN A 403 14.76 25.33 3.72
C GLN A 403 14.40 26.49 2.79
N VAL A 404 13.72 27.51 3.31
CA VAL A 404 13.34 28.71 2.55
C VAL A 404 14.58 29.46 2.06
N ILE A 405 15.60 29.62 2.91
CA ILE A 405 16.86 30.27 2.52
C ILE A 405 17.59 29.47 1.43
N ALA A 406 17.65 28.14 1.57
CA ALA A 406 18.31 27.27 0.60
C ALA A 406 17.65 27.33 -0.79
N VAL A 407 16.31 27.25 -0.83
CA VAL A 407 15.54 27.37 -2.08
C VAL A 407 15.71 28.78 -2.67
N ALA A 408 15.62 29.82 -1.84
CA ALA A 408 15.75 31.20 -2.32
C ALA A 408 17.14 31.50 -2.89
N ALA A 409 18.20 30.97 -2.27
CA ALA A 409 19.57 31.11 -2.77
C ALA A 409 19.73 30.38 -4.10
N HIS A 410 19.22 29.15 -4.19
CA HIS A 410 19.22 28.36 -5.42
C HIS A 410 18.56 29.11 -6.59
N ASP A 411 17.36 29.64 -6.36
CA ASP A 411 16.56 30.37 -7.34
C ASP A 411 17.25 31.63 -7.87
N ILE A 412 17.93 32.39 -7.01
CA ILE A 412 18.76 33.52 -7.47
C ILE A 412 19.82 33.03 -8.45
N GLY A 413 20.47 31.90 -8.14
CA GLY A 413 21.44 31.27 -9.02
C GLY A 413 20.83 30.87 -10.36
N GLU A 414 19.66 30.24 -10.36
CA GLU A 414 18.96 29.81 -11.58
C GLU A 414 18.46 30.98 -12.44
N TYR A 415 17.93 32.04 -11.82
CA TYR A 415 17.56 33.27 -12.52
C TYR A 415 18.77 33.91 -13.22
N VAL A 416 19.89 34.04 -12.53
CA VAL A 416 21.13 34.60 -13.12
C VAL A 416 21.65 33.70 -14.23
N ARG A 417 21.48 32.37 -14.09
CA ARG A 417 21.88 31.42 -15.12
C ARG A 417 21.06 31.56 -16.40
N HIS A 418 19.77 31.78 -16.27
CA HIS A 418 18.84 31.77 -17.41
C HIS A 418 18.51 33.17 -17.95
N TYR A 419 18.90 34.24 -17.25
CA TYR A 419 18.75 35.61 -17.71
C TYR A 419 20.12 36.32 -17.83
N PRO A 420 20.61 36.63 -19.05
CA PRO A 420 21.95 37.18 -19.27
C PRO A 420 22.26 38.49 -18.51
N ARG A 421 21.24 39.31 -18.23
CA ARG A 421 21.38 40.56 -17.45
C ARG A 421 21.08 40.36 -15.95
N GLY A 422 20.78 39.14 -15.52
CA GLY A 422 20.33 38.82 -14.17
C GLY A 422 21.34 39.19 -13.10
N LYS A 423 22.64 39.05 -13.38
CA LYS A 423 23.71 39.48 -12.46
C LYS A 423 23.56 40.94 -12.04
N ARG A 424 23.33 41.85 -13.00
CA ARG A 424 23.17 43.28 -12.71
C ARG A 424 21.91 43.56 -11.90
N VAL A 425 20.83 42.85 -12.21
CA VAL A 425 19.54 43.00 -11.50
C VAL A 425 19.68 42.54 -10.04
N ILE A 426 20.26 41.37 -9.80
CA ILE A 426 20.48 40.84 -8.45
C ILE A 426 21.46 41.71 -7.65
N GLU A 427 22.48 42.29 -8.29
CA GLU A 427 23.38 43.26 -7.66
C GLU A 427 22.64 44.55 -7.25
N GLN A 428 21.76 45.07 -8.10
CA GLN A 428 20.94 46.25 -7.80
C GLN A 428 19.94 46.02 -6.65
N LEU A 429 19.41 44.79 -6.54
CA LEU A 429 18.49 44.41 -5.47
C LEU A 429 19.21 43.99 -4.17
N GLY A 430 20.56 44.06 -4.12
CA GLY A 430 21.34 43.67 -2.95
C GLY A 430 21.47 42.16 -2.72
N GLY A 431 20.85 41.33 -3.56
CA GLY A 431 20.82 39.87 -3.41
C GLY A 431 22.20 39.21 -3.44
N LYS A 432 23.17 39.79 -4.17
CA LYS A 432 24.54 39.25 -4.23
C LYS A 432 25.20 39.19 -2.85
N GLN A 433 25.09 40.26 -2.06
CA GLN A 433 25.69 40.30 -0.73
C GLN A 433 24.98 39.33 0.22
N LEU A 434 23.65 39.22 0.12
CA LEU A 434 22.86 38.29 0.93
C LEU A 434 23.26 36.83 0.67
N VAL A 435 23.35 36.41 -0.59
CA VAL A 435 23.77 35.05 -0.94
C VAL A 435 25.23 34.79 -0.51
N MET A 436 26.13 35.77 -0.62
CA MET A 436 27.51 35.64 -0.13
C MET A 436 27.59 35.46 1.38
N ASN A 437 26.74 36.15 2.15
CA ASN A 437 26.70 36.00 3.61
C ASN A 437 26.27 34.56 3.99
N HIS A 438 25.29 34.00 3.27
CA HIS A 438 24.75 32.66 3.51
C HIS A 438 25.70 31.50 3.12
N MET A 439 26.83 31.76 2.44
CA MET A 439 27.86 30.73 2.21
C MET A 439 28.50 30.22 3.51
N HIS A 440 28.38 30.98 4.60
CA HIS A 440 28.91 30.64 5.92
C HIS A 440 27.81 30.28 6.92
N HIS A 441 26.59 30.02 6.44
CA HIS A 441 25.45 29.65 7.29
C HIS A 441 25.72 28.34 8.06
N GLU A 442 25.09 28.16 9.22
CA GLU A 442 25.32 26.95 10.04
C GLU A 442 24.83 25.69 9.31
N ASP A 443 23.63 25.78 8.72
CA ASP A 443 23.02 24.72 7.92
C ASP A 443 23.83 24.38 6.64
N GLN A 444 24.05 23.10 6.39
CA GLN A 444 24.85 22.62 5.25
C GLN A 444 24.14 22.81 3.90
N LEU A 445 22.81 22.67 3.85
CA LEU A 445 22.03 22.80 2.63
C LEU A 445 21.99 24.26 2.17
N VAL A 446 21.86 25.20 3.10
CA VAL A 446 21.96 26.64 2.83
C VAL A 446 23.32 26.99 2.25
N ARG A 447 24.42 26.58 2.90
CA ARG A 447 25.78 26.85 2.42
C ARG A 447 26.02 26.30 1.02
N TYR A 448 25.58 25.07 0.78
CA TYR A 448 25.73 24.42 -0.53
C TYR A 448 25.03 25.21 -1.64
N ASN A 449 23.76 25.57 -1.45
CA ASN A 449 23.00 26.31 -2.45
C ASN A 449 23.51 27.77 -2.62
N ALA A 450 23.91 28.43 -1.53
CA ALA A 450 24.51 29.75 -1.59
C ALA A 450 25.83 29.75 -2.37
N LEU A 451 26.70 28.76 -2.15
CA LEU A 451 27.95 28.60 -2.89
C LEU A 451 27.68 28.42 -4.40
N LEU A 452 26.75 27.53 -4.76
CA LEU A 452 26.37 27.31 -6.17
C LEU A 452 25.81 28.58 -6.82
N ALA A 453 24.99 29.34 -6.10
CA ALA A 453 24.44 30.59 -6.58
C ALA A 453 25.52 31.66 -6.79
N VAL A 454 26.49 31.77 -5.87
CA VAL A 454 27.66 32.65 -6.05
C VAL A 454 28.51 32.21 -7.23
N GLN A 455 28.75 30.90 -7.41
CA GLN A 455 29.47 30.40 -8.59
C GLN A 455 28.77 30.84 -9.88
N LYS A 456 27.45 30.67 -9.98
CA LYS A 456 26.65 31.12 -11.14
C LYS A 456 26.72 32.65 -11.35
N LEU A 457 26.72 33.44 -10.28
CA LEU A 457 26.89 34.90 -10.31
C LEU A 457 28.29 35.36 -10.77
N MET A 458 29.32 34.57 -10.49
CA MET A 458 30.71 34.89 -10.80
C MET A 458 31.09 34.57 -12.24
N VAL A 459 30.31 33.75 -12.95
CA VAL A 459 30.59 33.48 -14.36
C VAL A 459 30.16 34.65 -15.25
N HIS A 460 31.11 35.17 -16.01
CA HIS A 460 30.93 36.37 -16.82
C HIS A 460 30.35 36.11 -18.23
N ASN A 461 30.13 34.86 -18.64
CA ASN A 461 29.57 34.52 -19.96
C ASN A 461 28.98 33.09 -20.04
N TRP A 462 27.69 32.93 -19.71
CA TRP A 462 27.00 31.64 -19.88
C TRP A 462 26.75 31.23 -21.33
N GLU A 463 26.59 32.19 -22.25
CA GLU A 463 26.44 31.89 -23.68
C GLU A 463 27.69 31.19 -24.26
N TYR A 464 28.87 31.44 -23.70
CA TYR A 464 30.13 30.87 -24.20
C TYR A 464 30.32 29.41 -23.74
N LEU A 465 29.91 29.09 -22.50
CA LEU A 465 29.94 27.69 -22.00
C LEU A 465 28.84 26.82 -22.61
N GLY A 466 27.63 27.36 -22.82
CA GLY A 466 26.54 26.62 -23.48
C GLY A 466 26.87 26.23 -24.93
N ARG A 467 27.53 27.13 -25.68
CA ARG A 467 28.02 26.83 -27.04
C ARG A 467 29.16 25.83 -27.05
N GLN A 468 30.08 25.88 -26.07
CA GLN A 468 31.14 24.88 -25.96
C GLN A 468 30.58 23.48 -25.69
N LEU A 469 29.63 23.33 -24.77
CA LEU A 469 28.97 22.05 -24.48
C LEU A 469 28.23 21.47 -25.70
N GLN A 470 27.42 22.29 -26.39
CA GLN A 470 26.74 21.88 -27.63
C GLN A 470 27.70 21.52 -28.77
N SER A 471 28.83 22.21 -28.88
CA SER A 471 29.86 21.90 -29.89
C SER A 471 30.66 20.63 -29.56
N THR A 472 30.73 20.24 -28.29
CA THR A 472 31.42 19.01 -27.85
C THR A 472 30.55 17.78 -28.12
N ASP A 473 29.23 17.90 -27.94
CA ASP A 473 28.27 16.84 -28.28
C ASP A 473 28.15 16.61 -29.80
N GLN A 474 28.31 17.66 -30.61
CA GLN A 474 28.35 17.54 -32.08
C GLN A 474 29.66 16.93 -32.61
N GLN A 475 30.76 16.99 -31.86
CA GLN A 475 32.05 16.41 -32.25
C GLN A 475 32.20 14.92 -31.88
N GLN A 476 31.26 14.34 -31.12
CA GLN A 476 31.24 12.91 -30.78
C GLN A 476 30.29 12.07 -31.65
N ALA A 477 29.63 12.65 -32.65
CA ALA A 477 28.89 11.86 -33.64
C ALA A 477 29.87 11.26 -34.67
N PRO A 478 29.97 9.92 -34.81
CA PRO A 478 30.84 9.32 -35.81
C PRO A 478 30.33 9.64 -37.22
N ALA A 479 31.20 10.22 -38.04
CA ALA A 479 30.94 10.41 -39.46
C ALA A 479 30.85 9.04 -40.15
N VAL A 480 29.62 8.55 -40.35
CA VAL A 480 29.36 7.45 -41.30
C VAL A 480 29.55 8.01 -42.69
N ALA A 481 30.79 7.88 -43.20
CA ALA A 481 31.13 8.23 -44.57
C ALA A 481 30.42 7.26 -45.52
N ALA A 482 29.47 7.80 -46.29
CA ALA A 482 28.95 7.15 -47.49
C ALA A 482 30.08 7.02 -48.53
N ARG A 483 30.43 5.79 -48.90
CA ARG A 483 31.08 5.48 -50.17
C ARG A 483 30.53 4.15 -50.70
N SER A 484 29.79 4.30 -51.80
CA SER A 484 29.60 3.40 -52.95
C SER A 484 29.13 1.97 -52.70
#